data_AF-A0A2U9CPC6-F1
#
_entry.id   AF-A0A2U9CPC6-F1
#
_cell.length_a   1.000
_cell.length_b   1.000
_cell.length_c   1.000
_cell.angle_alpha   90.00
_cell.angle_beta   90.00
_cell.angle_gamma   90.00
#
_symmetry.space_group_name_H-M   'P 1'
#
loop_
_entity.id
_entity.type
_entity.pdbx_description
1 polymer ?
#
loop_
_entity_poly.entity_id
_entity_poly.type
_entity_poly.pdbx_seq_one_letter_code
_entity_poly.pdbx_strand_id
1 'polypeptide(L)'
;MALSSFRCKFRETSVDLLTDVLIDLNNRNKDQLNSVSTCNHNLRDKRVTEYILLITEELRLDPLVGYHAVELLQRFMVKHLTDLLTSHTPQDAAADRPTRHEDAIFDEIKEKFPIIVFSCVQLASKLSLHSHIITNSTAVHFLHSVGLSVSKQTLFESEMMILKGLEFRLNSPNPLTYVESLLEVLERSLRQ
;
A
#
# COMPACT_ATOMS: atom_id res chain seq x y z
N MET A 1 -8.67 -7.14 18.11
CA MET A 1 -9.10 -8.15 17.13
C MET A 1 -7.91 -8.39 16.21
N ALA A 2 -7.14 -9.45 16.48
CA ALA A 2 -5.93 -9.76 15.72
C ALA A 2 -6.35 -10.33 14.37
N LEU A 3 -6.19 -9.54 13.30
CA LEU A 3 -6.39 -10.02 11.94
C LEU A 3 -5.14 -10.82 11.57
N SER A 4 -5.28 -12.13 11.63
CA SER A 4 -4.33 -13.10 11.09
C SER A 4 -4.09 -12.79 9.62
N SER A 5 -2.85 -12.40 9.30
CA SER A 5 -2.34 -12.48 7.93
C SER A 5 -2.46 -13.95 7.50
N PHE A 6 -3.43 -14.25 6.65
CA PHE A 6 -3.72 -15.60 6.18
C PHE A 6 -2.59 -16.05 5.25
N ARG A 7 -1.62 -16.78 5.81
CA ARG A 7 -0.90 -17.80 5.07
C ARG A 7 -1.17 -19.14 5.74
N CYS A 8 -2.18 -19.84 5.23
CA CYS A 8 -2.31 -21.25 5.53
C CYS A 8 -1.12 -21.97 4.88
N LYS A 9 -0.53 -22.94 5.58
CA LYS A 9 0.44 -23.83 4.94
C LYS A 9 -0.26 -24.48 3.75
N PHE A 10 0.35 -24.36 2.57
CA PHE A 10 -0.14 -24.94 1.33
C PHE A 10 -0.49 -26.41 1.59
N ARG A 11 -1.69 -26.84 1.19
CA ARG A 11 -2.27 -28.18 1.43
C ARG A 11 -2.77 -28.54 2.83
N GLU A 12 -2.69 -27.68 3.85
CA GLU A 12 -3.16 -28.03 5.22
C GLU A 12 -4.53 -27.41 5.58
N THR A 13 -5.09 -26.54 4.74
CA THR A 13 -6.37 -25.84 5.00
C THR A 13 -7.56 -26.80 4.96
N SER A 14 -8.53 -26.72 5.88
CA SER A 14 -9.79 -27.47 5.69
C SER A 14 -10.60 -26.90 4.51
N VAL A 15 -11.49 -27.70 3.92
CA VAL A 15 -12.37 -27.23 2.82
C VAL A 15 -13.30 -26.11 3.30
N ASP A 16 -13.81 -26.23 4.54
CA ASP A 16 -14.68 -25.21 5.14
C ASP A 16 -13.94 -23.88 5.29
N LEU A 17 -12.71 -23.92 5.84
CA LEU A 17 -11.89 -22.71 6.00
C LEU A 17 -11.49 -22.10 4.66
N LEU A 18 -11.18 -22.93 3.65
CA LEU A 18 -10.90 -22.43 2.29
C LEU A 18 -12.12 -21.77 1.66
N THR A 19 -13.31 -22.33 1.89
CA THR A 19 -14.58 -21.76 1.42
C THR A 19 -14.84 -20.40 2.07
N ASP A 20 -14.66 -20.31 3.39
CA ASP A 20 -14.79 -19.05 4.13
C ASP A 20 -13.82 -17.98 3.63
N VAL A 21 -12.56 -18.36 3.38
CA VAL A 21 -11.54 -17.46 2.81
C VAL A 21 -11.95 -16.98 1.41
N LEU A 22 -12.47 -17.85 0.55
CA LEU A 22 -12.93 -17.44 -0.79
C LEU A 22 -14.14 -16.52 -0.73
N ILE A 23 -15.08 -16.77 0.20
CA ILE A 23 -16.24 -15.89 0.42
C ILE A 23 -15.77 -14.52 0.89
N ASP A 24 -14.84 -14.46 1.85
CA ASP A 24 -14.24 -13.20 2.32
C ASP A 24 -13.54 -12.46 1.18
N LEU A 25 -12.64 -13.12 0.45
CA LEU A 25 -11.92 -12.53 -0.68
C LEU A 25 -12.88 -12.01 -1.77
N ASN A 26 -13.95 -12.74 -2.07
CA ASN A 26 -14.95 -12.32 -3.04
C ASN A 26 -15.75 -11.09 -2.57
N ASN A 27 -16.16 -11.06 -1.29
CA ASN A 27 -16.87 -9.91 -0.73
C ASN A 27 -15.97 -8.66 -0.75
N ARG A 28 -14.71 -8.81 -0.34
CA ARG A 28 -13.73 -7.72 -0.33
C ARG A 28 -13.43 -7.22 -1.75
N ASN A 29 -13.34 -8.11 -2.72
CA ASN A 29 -13.18 -7.73 -4.13
C ASN A 29 -14.40 -6.94 -4.64
N LYS A 30 -15.62 -7.36 -4.31
CA LYS A 30 -16.84 -6.61 -4.67
C LYS A 30 -16.85 -5.22 -4.05
N ASP A 31 -16.50 -5.11 -2.77
CA ASP A 31 -16.42 -3.81 -2.08
C ASP A 31 -15.36 -2.90 -2.71
N GLN A 32 -14.20 -3.46 -3.09
CA GLN A 32 -13.16 -2.74 -3.84
C GLN A 32 -13.68 -2.26 -5.20
N LEU A 33 -14.32 -3.14 -5.98
CA LEU A 33 -14.88 -2.78 -7.30
C LEU A 33 -15.96 -1.69 -7.20
N ASN A 34 -16.78 -1.73 -6.17
CA ASN A 34 -17.83 -0.73 -5.93
C ASN A 34 -17.27 0.62 -5.44
N SER A 35 -16.07 0.63 -4.85
CA SER A 35 -15.41 1.84 -4.34
C SER A 35 -14.35 2.40 -5.30
N VAL A 36 -14.20 1.83 -6.51
CA VAL A 36 -13.26 2.35 -7.51
C VAL A 36 -13.73 3.72 -7.99
N SER A 37 -13.05 4.78 -7.52
CA SER A 37 -13.18 6.11 -8.09
C SER A 37 -12.34 6.22 -9.38
N THR A 38 -12.66 7.18 -10.24
CA THR A 38 -11.93 7.46 -11.48
C THR A 38 -10.42 7.69 -11.24
N CYS A 39 -10.03 8.15 -10.04
CA CYS A 39 -8.63 8.41 -9.66
C CYS A 39 -7.79 7.12 -9.47
N ASN A 40 -8.40 5.96 -9.24
CA ASN A 40 -7.68 4.70 -8.98
C ASN A 40 -6.87 4.21 -10.18
N HIS A 41 -7.26 4.57 -11.42
CA HIS A 41 -6.55 4.12 -12.62
C HIS A 41 -5.25 4.90 -12.86
N ASN A 42 -5.17 6.17 -12.44
CA ASN A 42 -4.03 7.04 -12.74
C ASN A 42 -2.85 6.89 -11.77
N LEU A 43 -3.09 6.37 -10.56
CA LEU A 43 -2.03 6.15 -9.56
C LEU A 43 -1.31 4.78 -9.73
N ARG A 44 -1.75 3.96 -10.69
CA ARG A 44 -1.03 2.77 -11.15
C ARG A 44 0.04 3.15 -12.19
N ASP A 45 0.84 4.18 -11.88
CA ASP A 45 1.97 4.53 -12.73
C ASP A 45 3.01 3.39 -12.70
N LYS A 46 3.40 2.93 -13.89
CA LYS A 46 4.33 1.82 -14.08
C LYS A 46 5.68 2.09 -13.40
N ARG A 47 6.18 3.33 -13.46
CA ARG A 47 7.50 3.71 -12.92
C ARG A 47 7.48 3.70 -11.40
N VAL A 48 6.39 4.18 -10.79
CA VAL A 48 6.23 4.12 -9.33
C VAL A 48 6.20 2.67 -8.85
N THR A 49 5.46 1.81 -9.55
CA THR A 49 5.41 0.37 -9.24
C THR A 49 6.77 -0.28 -9.39
N GLU A 50 7.46 -0.04 -10.51
CA GLU A 50 8.82 -0.53 -10.76
C GLU A 50 9.81 -0.08 -9.68
N TYR A 51 9.74 1.20 -9.29
CA TYR A 51 10.60 1.74 -8.25
C TYR A 51 10.38 1.06 -6.89
N ILE A 52 9.14 0.79 -6.50
CA ILE A 52 8.83 0.04 -5.27
C ILE A 52 9.38 -1.39 -5.33
N LEU A 53 9.22 -2.07 -6.48
CA LEU A 53 9.74 -3.42 -6.67
C LEU A 53 11.28 -3.44 -6.63
N LEU A 54 11.95 -2.45 -7.22
CA LEU A 54 13.41 -2.30 -7.15
C LEU A 54 13.90 -2.06 -5.72
N ILE A 55 13.23 -1.21 -4.94
CA ILE A 55 13.56 -1.03 -3.50
C ILE A 55 13.43 -2.37 -2.76
N THR A 56 12.35 -3.11 -3.04
CA THR A 56 12.06 -4.40 -2.40
C THR A 56 13.15 -5.43 -2.73
N GLU A 57 13.61 -5.46 -3.98
CA GLU A 57 14.68 -6.32 -4.46
C GLU A 57 16.05 -5.94 -3.84
N GLU A 58 16.40 -4.66 -3.86
CA GLU A 58 17.66 -4.15 -3.32
C GLU A 58 17.79 -4.44 -1.81
N LEU A 59 16.67 -4.33 -1.09
CA LEU A 59 16.57 -4.65 0.34
C LEU A 59 16.35 -6.14 0.63
N ARG A 60 16.30 -6.99 -0.40
CA ARG A 60 16.12 -8.45 -0.31
C ARG A 60 14.88 -8.85 0.50
N LEU A 61 13.78 -8.14 0.31
CA LEU A 61 12.52 -8.42 0.97
C LEU A 61 11.73 -9.49 0.21
N ASP A 62 10.77 -10.12 0.88
CA ASP A 62 9.82 -11.02 0.23
C ASP A 62 9.05 -10.25 -0.87
N PRO A 63 8.87 -10.80 -2.09
CA PRO A 63 8.14 -10.13 -3.17
C PRO A 63 6.74 -9.64 -2.77
N LEU A 64 6.08 -10.32 -1.82
CA LEU A 64 4.79 -9.92 -1.26
C LEU A 64 4.84 -8.53 -0.63
N VAL A 65 5.98 -8.13 -0.05
CA VAL A 65 6.20 -6.80 0.53
C VAL A 65 6.04 -5.73 -0.54
N GLY A 66 6.60 -5.93 -1.73
CA GLY A 66 6.49 -4.99 -2.85
C GLY A 66 5.04 -4.81 -3.29
N TYR A 67 4.31 -5.90 -3.50
CA TYR A 67 2.89 -5.84 -3.87
C TYR A 67 2.04 -5.15 -2.80
N HIS A 68 2.33 -5.39 -1.53
CA HIS A 68 1.61 -4.77 -0.43
C HIS A 68 1.95 -3.28 -0.29
N ALA A 69 3.21 -2.89 -0.48
CA ALA A 69 3.62 -1.49 -0.49
C ALA A 69 2.94 -0.69 -1.61
N VAL A 70 2.81 -1.27 -2.81
CA VAL A 70 2.06 -0.69 -3.93
C VAL A 70 0.59 -0.46 -3.55
N GLU A 71 -0.05 -1.42 -2.89
CA GLU A 71 -1.43 -1.29 -2.41
C GLU A 71 -1.59 -0.17 -1.40
N LEU A 72 -0.70 -0.13 -0.38
CA LEU A 72 -0.71 0.91 0.65
C LEU A 72 -0.55 2.30 0.03
N LEU A 73 0.42 2.46 -0.89
CA LEU A 73 0.67 3.73 -1.55
C LEU A 73 -0.55 4.19 -2.35
N GLN A 74 -1.11 3.32 -3.19
CA GLN A 74 -2.25 3.67 -4.04
C GLN A 74 -3.44 4.13 -3.19
N ARG A 75 -3.81 3.35 -2.18
CA ARG A 75 -4.97 3.67 -1.34
C ARG A 75 -4.72 4.90 -0.47
N PHE A 76 -3.51 5.08 0.02
CA PHE A 76 -3.15 6.26 0.79
C PHE A 76 -3.17 7.52 -0.09
N MET A 77 -2.55 7.49 -1.28
CA MET A 77 -2.46 8.65 -2.16
C MET A 77 -3.83 9.14 -2.63
N VAL A 78 -4.76 8.23 -2.94
CA VAL A 78 -6.14 8.61 -3.30
C VAL A 78 -6.78 9.39 -2.17
N LYS A 79 -6.71 8.86 -0.94
CA LYS A 79 -7.33 9.51 0.21
C LYS A 79 -6.63 10.82 0.57
N HIS A 80 -5.30 10.83 0.59
CA HIS A 80 -4.51 12.01 0.91
C HIS A 80 -4.74 13.15 -0.07
N LEU A 81 -4.75 12.87 -1.38
CA LEU A 81 -5.08 13.86 -2.42
C LEU A 81 -6.52 14.37 -2.26
N THR A 82 -7.47 13.48 -1.99
CA THR A 82 -8.88 13.86 -1.78
C THR A 82 -9.03 14.77 -0.56
N ASP A 83 -8.35 14.46 0.54
CA ASP A 83 -8.36 15.25 1.76
C ASP A 83 -7.72 16.64 1.54
N LEU A 84 -6.60 16.72 0.82
CA LEU A 84 -5.97 18.00 0.46
C LEU A 84 -6.87 18.87 -0.44
N LEU A 85 -7.47 18.28 -1.48
CA LEU A 85 -8.38 19.00 -2.37
C LEU A 85 -9.65 19.49 -1.64
N THR A 86 -10.17 18.73 -0.68
CA THR A 86 -11.40 19.09 0.05
C THR A 86 -11.15 20.08 1.19
N SER A 87 -10.07 19.91 1.95
CA SER A 87 -9.70 20.77 3.10
C SER A 87 -9.37 22.21 2.72
N HIS A 88 -8.91 22.44 1.49
CA HIS A 88 -8.50 23.76 1.03
C HIS A 88 -9.54 24.50 0.19
N THR A 89 -10.78 23.97 0.06
CA THR A 89 -11.87 24.66 -0.63
C THR A 89 -12.31 25.89 0.19
N PRO A 90 -12.01 27.14 -0.24
CA PRO A 90 -12.49 28.31 0.48
C PRO A 90 -13.93 28.60 0.04
N GLN A 91 -14.78 28.92 1.00
CA GLN A 91 -16.16 29.35 0.79
C GLN A 91 -16.29 30.74 0.12
N ASP A 92 -15.24 31.30 -0.49
CA ASP A 92 -15.26 32.63 -1.09
C ASP A 92 -14.63 32.72 -2.49
N ALA A 93 -15.34 33.47 -3.33
CA ALA A 93 -15.22 33.64 -4.77
C ALA A 93 -13.83 34.04 -5.34
N ALA A 94 -13.49 33.47 -6.50
CA ALA A 94 -13.02 34.17 -7.72
C ALA A 94 -12.48 33.15 -8.74
N ALA A 95 -12.93 33.25 -9.99
CA ALA A 95 -12.76 32.27 -11.06
C ALA A 95 -11.34 32.08 -11.64
N ASP A 96 -10.28 32.51 -10.94
CA ASP A 96 -8.91 32.58 -11.48
C ASP A 96 -7.83 32.01 -10.52
N ARG A 97 -8.23 31.35 -9.42
CA ARG A 97 -7.32 30.74 -8.42
C ARG A 97 -7.08 29.21 -8.45
N PRO A 98 -7.76 28.36 -9.24
CA PRO A 98 -7.63 26.90 -9.06
C PRO A 98 -6.23 26.37 -9.43
N THR A 99 -5.59 26.90 -10.49
CA THR A 99 -4.30 26.38 -10.96
C THR A 99 -3.17 26.58 -9.95
N ARG A 100 -3.09 27.76 -9.31
CA ARG A 100 -2.07 28.02 -8.27
C ARG A 100 -2.24 27.15 -7.02
N HIS A 101 -3.47 26.72 -6.75
CA HIS A 101 -3.77 25.87 -5.60
C HIS A 101 -3.33 24.43 -5.85
N GLU A 102 -3.62 23.90 -7.04
CA GLU A 102 -3.16 22.58 -7.48
C GLU A 102 -1.63 22.50 -7.55
N ASP A 103 -0.97 23.55 -8.04
CA ASP A 103 0.49 23.65 -8.08
C ASP A 103 1.11 23.56 -6.68
N ALA A 104 0.52 24.26 -5.69
CA ALA A 104 1.01 24.23 -4.31
C ALA A 104 0.84 22.84 -3.66
N ILE A 105 -0.29 22.16 -3.91
CA ILE A 105 -0.50 20.77 -3.48
C ILE A 105 0.53 19.85 -4.13
N PHE A 106 0.77 20.03 -5.43
CA PHE A 106 1.74 19.22 -6.17
C PHE A 106 3.16 19.40 -5.63
N ASP A 107 3.59 20.62 -5.35
CA ASP A 107 4.92 20.90 -4.79
C ASP A 107 5.08 20.29 -3.39
N GLU A 108 4.04 20.39 -2.53
CA GLU A 108 4.05 19.74 -1.21
C GLU A 108 4.20 18.22 -1.32
N ILE A 109 3.42 17.60 -2.20
CA ILE A 109 3.44 16.14 -2.39
C ILE A 109 4.77 15.71 -2.98
N LYS A 110 5.28 16.43 -4.00
CA LYS A 110 6.52 16.10 -4.69
C LYS A 110 7.71 16.03 -3.74
N GLU A 111 7.80 16.94 -2.78
CA GLU A 111 8.86 16.95 -1.78
C GLU A 111 8.79 15.70 -0.88
N LYS A 112 7.58 15.34 -0.44
CA LYS A 112 7.36 14.22 0.50
C LYS A 112 7.25 12.86 -0.18
N PHE A 113 7.03 12.81 -1.49
CA PHE A 113 6.66 11.60 -2.23
C PHE A 113 7.68 10.46 -2.06
N PRO A 114 9.01 10.67 -2.18
CA PRO A 114 9.98 9.59 -1.98
C PRO A 114 9.92 9.00 -0.56
N ILE A 115 9.66 9.85 0.44
CA ILE A 115 9.53 9.44 1.84
C ILE A 115 8.23 8.64 2.02
N ILE A 116 7.12 9.07 1.43
CA ILE A 116 5.85 8.34 1.45
C ILE A 116 6.01 6.95 0.82
N VAL A 117 6.61 6.88 -0.37
CA VAL A 117 6.88 5.61 -1.09
C VAL A 117 7.70 4.67 -0.21
N PHE A 118 8.80 5.16 0.38
CA PHE A 118 9.66 4.32 1.22
C PHE A 118 8.95 3.90 2.51
N SER A 119 8.18 4.78 3.15
CA SER A 119 7.40 4.44 4.34
C SER A 119 6.33 3.38 4.06
N CYS A 120 5.71 3.35 2.87
CA CYS A 120 4.85 2.24 2.46
C CYS A 120 5.60 0.90 2.42
N VAL A 121 6.85 0.88 1.91
CA VAL A 121 7.71 -0.32 1.93
C VAL A 121 8.05 -0.74 3.35
N GLN A 122 8.40 0.21 4.23
CA GLN A 122 8.67 -0.08 5.64
C GLN A 122 7.46 -0.71 6.34
N LEU A 123 6.27 -0.12 6.18
CA LEU A 123 5.03 -0.64 6.75
C LEU A 123 4.72 -2.04 6.22
N ALA A 124 4.84 -2.26 4.91
CA ALA A 124 4.64 -3.57 4.31
C ALA A 124 5.65 -4.62 4.83
N SER A 125 6.92 -4.24 5.01
CA SER A 125 7.94 -5.16 5.57
C SER A 125 7.61 -5.57 7.02
N LYS A 126 7.04 -4.66 7.81
CA LYS A 126 6.60 -4.91 9.20
C LYS A 126 5.38 -5.83 9.29
N LEU A 127 4.53 -5.84 8.25
CA LEU A 127 3.37 -6.72 8.15
C LEU A 127 3.74 -8.13 7.67
N SER A 128 4.90 -8.28 7.03
CA SER A 128 5.40 -9.57 6.58
C SER A 128 6.02 -10.36 7.72
N LEU A 129 5.35 -11.44 8.12
CA LEU A 129 5.71 -12.29 9.27
C LEU A 129 7.03 -13.06 9.09
N HIS A 130 7.61 -13.09 7.89
CA HIS A 130 8.75 -13.95 7.54
C HIS A 130 9.94 -13.19 6.91
N SER A 131 9.91 -11.86 6.89
CA SER A 131 10.94 -11.06 6.22
C SER A 131 11.80 -10.24 7.18
N HIS A 132 12.96 -9.81 6.69
CA HIS A 132 13.79 -8.82 7.38
C HIS A 132 13.01 -7.52 7.55
N ILE A 133 12.62 -7.22 8.79
CA ILE A 133 11.93 -5.97 9.12
C ILE A 133 12.88 -4.79 8.90
N ILE A 134 12.44 -3.81 8.12
CA ILE A 134 13.20 -2.56 7.95
C ILE A 134 13.04 -1.71 9.20
N THR A 135 14.14 -1.58 9.97
CA THR A 135 14.22 -0.66 11.09
C THR A 135 14.36 0.79 10.61
N ASN A 136 13.97 1.76 11.43
CA ASN A 136 14.14 3.19 11.07
C ASN A 136 15.62 3.56 10.85
N SER A 137 16.57 2.89 11.51
CA SER A 137 18.00 3.06 11.24
C SER A 137 18.39 2.56 9.84
N THR A 138 17.91 1.39 9.46
CA THR A 138 18.16 0.82 8.12
C THR A 138 17.55 1.70 7.03
N ALA A 139 16.35 2.22 7.28
CA ALA A 139 15.64 3.15 6.40
C ALA A 139 16.42 4.45 6.17
N VAL A 140 16.88 5.10 7.24
CA VAL A 140 17.68 6.33 7.14
C VAL A 140 18.96 6.08 6.34
N HIS A 141 19.65 4.97 6.61
CA HIS A 141 20.89 4.62 5.89
C HIS A 141 20.62 4.38 4.40
N PHE A 142 19.58 3.63 4.06
CA PHE A 142 19.20 3.37 2.68
C PHE A 142 18.84 4.66 1.94
N LEU A 143 17.97 5.49 2.52
CA LEU A 143 17.56 6.75 1.91
C LEU A 143 18.75 7.69 1.71
N HIS A 144 19.66 7.75 2.69
CA HIS A 144 20.90 8.51 2.54
C HIS A 144 21.76 8.00 1.38
N SER A 145 21.85 6.67 1.19
CA SER A 145 22.63 6.07 0.10
C SER A 145 22.08 6.39 -1.31
N VAL A 146 20.77 6.69 -1.41
CA VAL A 146 20.13 7.11 -2.67
C VAL A 146 19.98 8.63 -2.79
N GLY A 147 20.68 9.40 -1.93
CA GLY A 147 20.73 10.86 -2.00
C GLY A 147 19.63 11.59 -1.22
N LEU A 148 18.86 10.89 -0.39
CA LEU A 148 17.77 11.45 0.43
C LEU A 148 18.17 11.48 1.91
N SER A 149 18.56 12.66 2.41
CA SER A 149 18.85 12.85 3.83
C SER A 149 17.55 13.04 4.61
N VAL A 150 17.20 12.07 5.45
CA VAL A 150 15.98 12.09 6.27
C VAL A 150 16.29 11.74 7.72
N SER A 151 15.54 12.35 8.64
CA SER A 151 15.63 12.01 10.06
C SER A 151 14.74 10.80 10.38
N LYS A 152 15.07 10.09 11.48
CA LYS A 152 14.19 9.03 12.00
C LYS A 152 12.80 9.56 12.37
N GLN A 153 12.72 10.83 12.83
CA GLN A 153 11.47 11.48 13.19
C GLN A 153 10.58 11.67 11.95
N THR A 154 11.16 12.17 10.85
CA THR A 154 10.45 12.37 9.58
C THR A 154 9.87 11.07 9.04
N LEU A 155 10.63 9.96 9.12
CA LEU A 155 10.13 8.65 8.72
C LEU A 155 8.98 8.18 9.60
N PHE A 156 9.12 8.33 10.91
CA PHE A 156 8.06 7.96 11.85
C PHE A 156 6.77 8.76 11.62
N GLU A 157 6.88 10.07 11.38
CA GLU A 157 5.75 10.94 11.07
C GLU A 157 5.07 10.53 9.75
N SER A 158 5.86 10.20 8.72
CA SER A 158 5.34 9.69 7.45
C SER A 158 4.60 8.35 7.63
N GLU A 159 5.18 7.40 8.37
CA GLU A 159 4.51 6.13 8.69
C GLU A 159 3.19 6.37 9.43
N MET A 160 3.20 7.25 10.43
CA MET A 160 2.00 7.59 11.20
C MET A 160 0.93 8.27 10.34
N MET A 161 1.33 9.15 9.42
CA MET A 161 0.45 9.80 8.45
C MET A 161 -0.23 8.76 7.56
N ILE A 162 0.52 7.80 7.02
CA ILE A 162 -0.02 6.72 6.18
C ILE A 162 -0.98 5.84 6.99
N LEU A 163 -0.59 5.43 8.21
CA LEU A 163 -1.43 4.61 9.08
C LEU A 163 -2.77 5.29 9.40
N LYS A 164 -2.74 6.58 9.78
CA LYS A 164 -3.95 7.37 10.05
C LYS A 164 -4.78 7.58 8.80
N GLY A 165 -4.13 7.93 7.68
CA GLY A 165 -4.79 8.06 6.38
C GLY A 165 -5.53 6.79 6.01
N LEU A 166 -4.93 5.62 6.21
CA LEU A 166 -5.56 4.32 5.94
C LEU A 166 -6.48 3.82 7.07
N GLU A 167 -6.74 4.60 8.10
CA GLU A 167 -7.54 4.21 9.27
C GLU A 167 -7.07 2.88 9.89
N PHE A 168 -5.75 2.65 9.87
CA PHE A 168 -5.11 1.41 10.32
C PHE A 168 -5.61 0.13 9.61
N ARG A 169 -6.31 0.26 8.48
CA ARG A 169 -6.77 -0.88 7.66
C ARG A 169 -5.66 -1.30 6.70
N LEU A 170 -4.69 -2.09 7.15
CA LEU A 170 -3.51 -2.44 6.33
C LEU A 170 -3.67 -3.75 5.57
N ASN A 171 -4.47 -4.69 6.07
CA ASN A 171 -4.52 -6.08 5.58
C ASN A 171 -5.34 -6.26 4.29
N SER A 172 -5.19 -5.39 3.29
CA SER A 172 -5.88 -5.52 2.00
C SER A 172 -5.34 -6.73 1.21
N PRO A 173 -6.19 -7.55 0.54
CA PRO A 173 -5.70 -8.66 -0.25
C PRO A 173 -5.01 -8.08 -1.49
N ASN A 174 -3.82 -8.57 -1.78
CA ASN A 174 -3.11 -8.20 -3.00
C ASN A 174 -3.34 -9.26 -4.09
N PRO A 175 -2.98 -8.99 -5.36
CA PRO A 175 -3.17 -9.94 -6.45
C PRO A 175 -2.56 -11.32 -6.16
N LEU A 176 -1.43 -11.38 -5.46
CA LEU A 176 -0.77 -12.63 -5.11
C LEU A 176 -1.61 -13.45 -4.11
N THR A 177 -2.30 -12.81 -3.15
CA THR A 177 -3.24 -13.48 -2.25
C THR A 177 -4.36 -14.21 -3.01
N TYR A 178 -4.93 -13.58 -4.05
CA TYR A 178 -5.96 -14.21 -4.87
C TYR A 178 -5.38 -15.39 -5.68
N VAL A 179 -4.21 -15.22 -6.28
CA VAL A 179 -3.54 -16.28 -7.06
C VAL A 179 -3.20 -17.47 -6.17
N GLU A 180 -2.59 -17.24 -5.01
CA GLU A 180 -2.27 -18.29 -4.03
C GLU A 180 -3.54 -19.05 -3.60
N SER A 181 -4.63 -18.34 -3.30
CA SER A 181 -5.90 -18.95 -2.90
C SER A 181 -6.53 -19.78 -4.01
N LEU A 182 -6.50 -19.29 -5.25
CA LEU A 182 -7.05 -20.02 -6.40
C LEU A 182 -6.22 -21.25 -6.75
N LEU A 183 -4.89 -21.17 -6.65
CA LEU A 183 -4.01 -22.31 -6.87
C LEU A 183 -4.27 -23.43 -5.84
N GLU A 184 -4.50 -23.09 -4.57
CA GLU A 184 -4.87 -24.06 -3.53
C GLU A 184 -6.20 -24.77 -3.86
N VAL A 185 -7.18 -24.07 -4.43
CA VAL A 185 -8.45 -24.67 -4.90
C VAL A 185 -8.22 -25.60 -6.08
N LEU A 186 -7.52 -25.12 -7.12
CA LEU A 186 -7.31 -25.88 -8.36
C LEU A 186 -6.55 -27.18 -8.10
N GLU A 187 -5.56 -27.16 -7.21
CA GLU A 187 -4.78 -28.37 -6.87
C GLU A 187 -5.61 -29.43 -6.14
N ARG A 188 -6.70 -29.03 -5.47
CA ARG A 188 -7.66 -29.97 -4.86
C ARG A 188 -8.60 -30.57 -5.89
N SER A 189 -9.10 -29.74 -6.81
CA SER A 189 -10.00 -30.18 -7.87
C SER A 189 -9.34 -31.15 -8.85
N LEU A 190 -8.03 -31.02 -9.10
CA LEU A 190 -7.27 -31.94 -9.96
C LEU A 190 -6.98 -33.31 -9.32
N ARG A 191 -7.29 -33.50 -8.03
CA ARG A 191 -7.07 -34.76 -7.30
C ARG A 191 -8.33 -35.58 -7.03
N GLN A 192 -9.50 -35.06 -7.39
CA GLN A 192 -10.78 -35.79 -7.39
C GLN A 192 -11.05 -36.36 -8.77
#